data_AF-A0AAD7TGR3-F1
#
_entry.id   AF-A0AAD7TGR3-F1
#
_cell.length_a   1.000
_cell.length_b   1.000
_cell.length_c   1.000
_cell.angle_alpha   90.00
_cell.angle_beta   90.00
_cell.angle_gamma   90.00
#
_symmetry.space_group_name_H-M   'P 1'
#
loop_
_entity.id
_entity.type
_entity.pdbx_description
1 polymer ?
#
loop_
_entity_poly.entity_id
_entity_poly.type
_entity_poly.pdbx_seq_one_letter_code
_entity_poly.pdbx_strand_id
1 'polypeptide(L)'
;MGQFWAMKNIDRQEVYDSGKLGEWLLASDHSYLLGRLMAPIQLPKSVEYDTWLTEGKRVTQRSALFKLPNEMFDMIFDELESDDVSLLCLAITCKDLLALAKQPIVDAVNRGMSTWANCRLICMGEYTQYVEELPEGMLTADELARIKAALAAASSEDENEEERPISPLYAS
;
A
#
# COMPACT_ATOMS: atom_id res chain seq x y z
N MET A 1 8.33 -6.12 -32.57
CA MET A 1 8.39 -7.27 -31.64
C MET A 1 9.03 -6.76 -30.36
N GLY A 2 8.28 -6.67 -29.28
CA GLY A 2 8.79 -6.17 -27.99
C GLY A 2 8.27 -7.07 -26.89
N GLN A 3 9.10 -7.31 -25.87
CA GLN A 3 8.77 -8.18 -24.75
C GLN A 3 7.85 -7.46 -23.74
N PHE A 4 7.04 -8.23 -23.01
CA PHE A 4 6.27 -7.71 -21.88
C PHE A 4 7.15 -7.56 -20.64
N TRP A 5 6.85 -6.54 -19.85
CA TRP A 5 7.51 -6.21 -18.60
C TRP A 5 6.44 -6.00 -17.54
N ALA A 6 6.73 -6.37 -16.30
CA ALA A 6 5.87 -6.09 -15.15
C ALA A 6 6.69 -5.56 -13.98
N MET A 7 6.12 -4.64 -13.20
CA MET A 7 6.69 -4.24 -11.92
C MET A 7 6.15 -5.13 -10.81
N LYS A 8 7.07 -5.67 -10.00
CA LYS A 8 6.76 -6.55 -8.88
C LYS A 8 7.28 -5.98 -7.57
N ASN A 9 6.47 -6.10 -6.52
CA ASN A 9 6.87 -5.93 -5.14
C ASN A 9 7.21 -7.29 -4.54
N ILE A 10 8.47 -7.51 -4.23
CA ILE A 10 8.99 -8.79 -3.75
C ILE A 10 8.53 -9.05 -2.31
N ASP A 11 8.59 -8.03 -1.45
CA ASP A 11 8.28 -8.18 -0.03
C ASP A 11 6.80 -8.50 0.22
N ARG A 12 5.91 -7.92 -0.60
CA ARG A 12 4.46 -8.14 -0.50
C ARG A 12 3.91 -9.17 -1.48
N GLN A 13 4.76 -9.69 -2.37
CA GLN A 13 4.37 -10.61 -3.45
C GLN A 13 3.24 -10.05 -4.34
N GLU A 14 3.27 -8.74 -4.61
CA GLU A 14 2.26 -8.06 -5.43
C GLU A 14 2.80 -7.72 -6.82
N VAL A 15 1.93 -7.70 -7.81
CA VAL A 15 2.21 -7.26 -9.18
C VAL A 15 1.35 -6.04 -9.48
N TYR A 16 1.92 -5.01 -10.10
CA TYR A 16 1.17 -3.80 -10.43
C TYR A 16 0.41 -3.97 -11.75
N ASP A 17 1.16 -4.08 -12.85
CA ASP A 17 0.63 -4.17 -14.22
C ASP A 17 1.74 -4.67 -15.16
N SER A 18 1.36 -5.07 -16.37
CA SER A 18 2.28 -5.59 -17.38
C SER A 18 2.03 -5.02 -18.77
N GLY A 19 3.10 -4.77 -19.53
CA GLY A 19 3.00 -4.30 -20.90
C GLY A 19 4.36 -4.19 -21.56
N LYS A 20 4.38 -3.78 -22.84
CA LYS A 20 5.65 -3.47 -23.50
C LYS A 20 6.25 -2.24 -22.85
N LEU A 21 7.53 -2.30 -22.47
CA LEU A 21 8.16 -1.26 -21.64
C LEU A 21 7.92 0.17 -22.12
N GLY A 22 8.09 0.45 -23.42
CA GLY A 22 7.89 1.79 -23.97
C GLY A 22 6.43 2.25 -24.01
N GLU A 23 5.47 1.34 -24.11
CA GLU A 23 4.04 1.66 -24.14
C GLU A 23 3.49 1.77 -22.71
N TRP A 24 3.86 0.81 -21.86
CA TRP A 24 3.46 0.74 -20.48
C TRP A 24 4.14 1.81 -19.63
N LEU A 25 5.48 1.85 -19.57
CA LEU A 25 6.18 2.76 -18.67
C LEU A 25 6.15 4.23 -19.15
N LEU A 26 6.21 4.48 -20.45
CA LEU A 26 6.39 5.85 -20.98
C LEU A 26 5.10 6.50 -21.52
N ALA A 27 4.09 5.71 -21.90
CA ALA A 27 2.89 6.23 -22.56
C ALA A 27 1.58 6.00 -21.79
N SER A 28 1.61 5.30 -20.65
CA SER A 28 0.43 5.06 -19.82
C SER A 28 0.32 6.02 -18.63
N ASP A 29 -0.89 6.15 -18.07
CA ASP A 29 -1.12 6.87 -16.82
C ASP A 29 -0.67 6.02 -15.63
N HIS A 30 0.29 6.55 -14.87
CA HIS A 30 0.88 5.90 -13.70
C HIS A 30 0.36 6.44 -12.37
N SER A 31 -0.76 7.17 -12.36
CA SER A 31 -1.34 7.73 -11.14
C SER A 31 -1.57 6.68 -10.05
N TYR A 32 -2.00 5.47 -10.43
CA TYR A 32 -2.18 4.36 -9.50
C TYR A 32 -0.83 3.81 -8.98
N LEU A 33 0.20 3.71 -9.84
CA LEU A 33 1.55 3.31 -9.44
C LEU A 33 2.16 4.33 -8.49
N LEU A 34 2.02 5.61 -8.80
CA LEU A 34 2.48 6.71 -7.95
C LEU A 34 1.83 6.60 -6.55
N GLY A 35 0.53 6.35 -6.48
CA GLY A 35 -0.16 6.12 -5.20
C GLY A 35 0.42 4.95 -4.40
N ARG A 36 0.86 3.87 -5.05
CA ARG A 36 1.56 2.76 -4.38
C ARG A 36 2.98 3.11 -3.97
N LEU A 37 3.72 3.85 -4.80
CA LEU A 37 5.10 4.25 -4.49
C LEU A 37 5.19 5.35 -3.42
N MET A 38 4.07 6.03 -3.14
CA MET A 38 4.01 7.03 -2.09
C MET A 38 4.30 6.42 -0.73
N ALA A 39 5.09 7.14 0.07
CA ALA A 39 5.27 6.83 1.47
C ALA A 39 3.92 6.94 2.19
N PRO A 40 3.66 6.09 3.21
CA PRO A 40 2.57 6.31 4.14
C PRO A 40 2.59 7.77 4.59
N ILE A 41 1.42 8.36 4.73
CA ILE A 41 1.31 9.71 5.24
C ILE A 41 1.83 9.67 6.67
N GLN A 42 3.04 10.17 6.83
CA GLN A 42 3.50 10.65 8.11
C GLN A 42 2.95 12.06 8.21
N LEU A 43 2.12 12.30 9.22
CA LEU A 43 1.81 13.67 9.61
C LEU A 43 3.15 14.40 9.69
N PRO A 44 3.36 15.46 8.89
CA PRO A 44 4.57 16.22 9.06
C PRO A 44 4.62 16.62 10.53
N LYS A 45 5.81 16.55 11.15
CA LYS A 45 6.06 17.17 12.46
C LYS A 45 5.83 18.70 12.40
N SER A 46 5.31 19.21 11.28
CA SER A 46 5.14 20.62 11.00
C SER A 46 4.09 21.19 11.92
N VAL A 47 4.61 22.16 12.66
CA VAL A 47 3.92 23.19 13.40
C VAL A 47 2.71 23.72 12.65
N GLU A 48 2.66 23.72 11.31
CA GLU A 48 1.60 24.32 10.48
C GLU A 48 0.19 23.74 10.69
N TYR A 49 0.00 22.41 10.72
CA TYR A 49 -1.34 21.82 10.93
C TYR A 49 -1.86 22.11 12.33
N ASP A 50 -0.99 21.90 13.33
CA ASP A 50 -1.31 22.19 14.73
C ASP A 50 -1.51 23.70 14.94
N THR A 51 -0.75 24.52 14.24
CA THR A 51 -0.89 25.98 14.20
C THR A 51 -2.24 26.35 13.63
N TRP A 52 -2.64 25.83 12.47
CA TRP A 52 -3.97 26.06 11.89
C TRP A 52 -5.13 25.61 12.79
N LEU A 53 -4.96 24.49 13.51
CA LEU A 53 -5.94 24.04 14.50
C LEU A 53 -6.01 25.01 15.68
N THR A 54 -4.88 25.55 16.13
CA THR A 54 -4.83 26.53 17.23
C THR A 54 -5.20 27.95 16.81
N GLU A 55 -5.05 28.28 15.53
CA GLU A 55 -5.33 29.59 14.98
C GLU A 55 -6.80 29.79 14.64
N GLY A 56 -7.25 31.04 14.73
CA GLY A 56 -8.61 31.44 14.42
C GLY A 56 -9.61 31.19 15.56
N LYS A 57 -10.85 31.52 15.28
CA LYS A 57 -11.92 31.49 16.29
C LYS A 57 -12.38 30.04 16.51
N ARG A 58 -12.07 29.47 17.67
CA ARG A 58 -12.71 28.25 18.15
C ARG A 58 -14.06 28.61 18.78
N VAL A 59 -15.12 27.94 18.31
CA VAL A 59 -16.43 28.06 18.94
C VAL A 59 -16.42 27.19 20.18
N THR A 60 -16.60 27.80 21.35
CA THR A 60 -16.72 27.06 22.60
C THR A 60 -17.93 26.13 22.52
N GLN A 61 -17.66 24.84 22.57
CA GLN A 61 -18.70 23.82 22.54
C GLN A 61 -19.39 23.75 23.90
N ARG A 62 -20.71 23.96 23.93
CA ARG A 62 -21.51 23.96 25.17
C ARG A 62 -22.31 22.69 25.39
N SER A 63 -22.24 21.74 24.45
CA SER A 63 -23.03 20.51 24.54
C SER A 63 -22.51 19.61 25.66
N ALA A 64 -23.37 18.70 26.15
CA ALA A 64 -22.98 17.72 27.16
C ALA A 64 -21.83 16.81 26.68
N LEU A 65 -21.70 16.60 25.37
CA LEU A 65 -20.66 15.77 24.78
C LEU A 65 -19.25 16.33 25.08
N PHE A 66 -19.05 17.65 24.99
CA PHE A 66 -17.75 18.28 25.28
C PHE A 66 -17.47 18.48 26.77
N LYS A 67 -18.33 17.95 27.66
CA LYS A 67 -18.03 17.80 29.08
C LYS A 67 -17.34 16.47 29.39
N LEU A 68 -17.29 15.57 28.40
CA LEU A 68 -16.61 14.28 28.54
C LEU A 68 -15.09 14.47 28.49
N PRO A 69 -14.33 13.62 29.19
CA PRO A 69 -12.89 13.53 29.04
C PRO A 69 -12.48 13.16 27.60
N ASN A 70 -11.25 13.52 27.21
CA ASN A 70 -10.71 13.23 25.87
C ASN A 70 -10.68 11.72 25.60
N GLU A 71 -10.42 10.92 26.63
CA GLU A 71 -10.36 9.46 26.55
C GLU A 71 -11.71 8.85 26.09
N MET A 72 -12.83 9.55 26.34
CA MET A 72 -14.13 9.10 25.84
C MET A 72 -14.27 9.31 24.34
N PHE A 73 -13.64 10.36 23.80
CA PHE A 73 -13.60 10.60 22.35
C PHE A 73 -12.66 9.61 21.67
N ASP A 74 -11.54 9.27 22.28
CA ASP A 74 -10.64 8.24 21.76
C ASP A 74 -11.39 6.90 21.58
N MET A 75 -12.15 6.46 22.59
CA MET A 75 -12.99 5.26 22.47
C MET A 75 -14.09 5.37 21.40
N ILE A 76 -14.66 6.56 21.20
CA ILE A 76 -15.63 6.78 20.11
C ILE A 76 -14.93 6.65 18.76
N PHE A 77 -13.72 7.19 18.59
CA PHE A 77 -12.97 7.07 17.35
C PHE A 77 -12.52 5.64 17.10
N ASP A 78 -12.13 4.89 18.14
CA ASP A 78 -11.80 3.47 18.04
C ASP A 78 -13.00 2.64 17.56
N GLU A 79 -14.21 2.93 18.05
CA GLU A 79 -15.43 2.25 17.57
C GLU A 79 -15.75 2.59 16.09
N LEU A 80 -15.28 3.75 15.60
CA LEU A 80 -15.44 4.18 14.21
C LEU A 80 -14.29 3.72 13.31
N GLU A 81 -13.32 2.94 13.80
CA GLU A 81 -12.13 2.55 13.03
C GLU A 81 -12.49 1.83 11.71
N SER A 82 -13.58 1.07 11.69
CA SER A 82 -14.05 0.35 10.50
C SER A 82 -14.85 1.21 9.50
N ASP A 83 -15.22 2.44 9.87
CA ASP A 83 -16.00 3.36 9.04
C ASP A 83 -15.33 4.74 8.95
N ASP A 84 -14.37 4.84 8.03
CA ASP A 84 -13.58 6.04 7.78
C ASP A 84 -14.46 7.26 7.42
N VAL A 85 -15.62 7.05 6.80
CA VAL A 85 -16.55 8.14 6.42
C VAL A 85 -17.19 8.73 7.66
N SER A 86 -17.73 7.90 8.55
CA SER A 86 -18.34 8.36 9.80
C SER A 86 -17.31 9.04 10.71
N LEU A 87 -16.09 8.50 10.77
CA LEU A 87 -14.97 9.10 11.50
C LEU A 87 -14.66 10.52 10.98
N LEU A 88 -14.51 10.69 9.66
CA LEU A 88 -14.28 11.99 9.04
C LEU A 88 -15.44 12.95 9.28
N CYS A 89 -16.68 12.50 9.09
CA CYS A 89 -17.88 13.29 9.31
C CYS A 89 -17.97 13.82 10.75
N LEU A 90 -17.62 13.01 11.75
CA LEU A 90 -17.57 13.43 13.15
C LEU A 90 -16.44 14.44 13.39
N ALA A 91 -15.24 14.16 12.89
CA ALA A 91 -14.06 15.00 13.09
C ALA A 91 -14.25 16.42 12.53
N ILE A 92 -14.84 16.57 11.34
CA ILE A 92 -14.99 17.88 10.68
C ILE A 92 -16.08 18.77 11.31
N THR A 93 -16.89 18.25 12.24
CA THR A 93 -17.97 19.04 12.87
C THR A 93 -17.44 20.23 13.67
N CYS A 94 -16.27 20.10 14.31
CA CYS A 94 -15.62 21.20 15.00
C CYS A 94 -14.09 21.02 15.09
N LYS A 95 -13.36 22.12 15.31
CA LYS A 95 -11.89 22.10 15.42
C LYS A 95 -11.37 21.25 16.57
N ASP A 96 -12.12 21.14 17.67
CA ASP A 96 -11.67 20.36 18.84
C ASP A 96 -11.74 18.85 18.55
N LEU A 97 -12.82 18.38 17.90
CA LEU A 97 -12.90 16.98 17.45
C LEU A 97 -11.91 16.68 16.33
N LEU A 98 -11.70 17.61 15.40
CA LEU A 98 -10.68 17.44 14.37
C LEU A 98 -9.27 17.31 14.96
N ALA A 99 -8.98 18.04 16.03
CA ALA A 99 -7.70 17.95 16.73
C ALA A 99 -7.51 16.59 17.42
N LEU A 100 -8.57 16.04 18.02
CA LEU A 100 -8.54 14.71 18.66
C LEU A 100 -8.48 13.58 17.61
N ALA A 101 -9.23 13.70 16.52
CA ALA A 101 -9.28 12.71 15.44
C ALA A 101 -8.02 12.67 14.55
N LYS A 102 -6.99 13.48 14.84
CA LYS A 102 -5.78 13.63 14.01
C LYS A 102 -5.11 12.28 13.70
N GLN A 103 -4.84 11.47 14.73
CA GLN A 103 -4.23 10.15 14.54
C GLN A 103 -5.20 9.16 13.89
N PRO A 104 -6.45 9.00 14.38
CA PRO A 104 -7.43 8.13 13.73
C PRO A 104 -7.63 8.39 12.23
N ILE A 105 -7.65 9.66 11.79
CA ILE A 105 -7.75 10.02 10.36
C ILE A 105 -6.52 9.55 9.59
N VAL A 106 -5.33 9.72 10.16
CA VAL A 106 -4.08 9.36 9.47
C VAL A 106 -3.96 7.85 9.36
N ASP A 107 -4.35 7.13 10.40
CA ASP A 107 -4.42 5.68 10.38
C ASP A 107 -5.45 5.20 9.35
N ALA A 108 -6.63 5.82 9.28
CA ALA A 108 -7.63 5.56 8.25
C ALA A 108 -7.08 5.73 6.83
N VAL A 109 -6.43 6.86 6.54
CA VAL A 109 -5.85 7.09 5.22
C VAL A 109 -4.72 6.09 4.94
N ASN A 110 -3.89 5.77 5.93
CA ASN A 110 -2.81 4.79 5.78
C ASN A 110 -3.33 3.36 5.56
N ARG A 111 -4.44 2.95 6.20
CA ARG A 111 -5.10 1.66 5.96
C ARG A 111 -5.60 1.54 4.52
N GLY A 112 -6.12 2.63 3.96
CA GLY A 112 -6.58 2.69 2.57
C GLY A 112 -5.45 2.68 1.54
N MET A 113 -4.20 2.94 1.94
CA MET A 113 -3.06 2.98 1.03
C MET A 113 -2.32 1.65 0.97
N SER A 114 -2.26 1.04 -0.21
CA SER A 114 -1.36 -0.09 -0.50
C SER A 114 0.06 0.42 -0.81
N THR A 115 0.75 0.95 0.20
CA THR A 115 2.09 1.52 -0.01
C THR A 115 3.13 0.43 -0.25
N TRP A 116 3.87 0.55 -1.34
CA TRP A 116 5.10 -0.16 -1.64
C TRP A 116 6.34 0.56 -1.08
N ALA A 117 6.14 1.58 -0.26
CA ALA A 117 7.22 2.26 0.44
C ALA A 117 8.07 1.26 1.25
N ASN A 118 9.38 1.45 1.19
CA ASN A 118 10.38 0.58 1.81
C ASN A 118 10.36 -0.89 1.33
N CYS A 119 9.66 -1.20 0.22
CA CYS A 119 9.67 -2.54 -0.36
C CYS A 119 10.74 -2.68 -1.45
N ARG A 120 11.26 -3.90 -1.64
CA ARG A 120 12.11 -4.28 -2.77
C ARG A 120 11.25 -4.41 -4.03
N LEU A 121 11.50 -3.53 -4.99
CA LEU A 121 10.79 -3.48 -6.26
C LEU A 121 11.71 -3.91 -7.40
N ILE A 122 11.15 -4.65 -8.37
CA ILE A 122 11.87 -5.05 -9.58
C ILE A 122 10.97 -4.92 -10.80
N CYS A 123 11.54 -4.45 -11.92
CA CYS A 123 10.93 -4.58 -13.24
C CYS A 123 11.44 -5.85 -13.90
N MET A 124 10.55 -6.78 -14.20
CA MET A 124 10.88 -8.10 -14.73
C MET A 124 10.29 -8.26 -16.13
N GLY A 125 11.13 -8.63 -17.09
CA GLY A 125 10.69 -8.98 -18.45
C GLY A 125 10.21 -10.42 -18.53
N GLU A 126 9.34 -10.74 -19.48
CA GLU A 126 8.81 -12.09 -19.70
C GLU A 126 9.89 -13.16 -19.97
N TYR A 127 11.07 -12.74 -20.45
CA TYR A 127 12.21 -13.62 -20.69
C TYR A 127 13.12 -13.80 -19.48
N THR A 128 12.78 -13.23 -18.32
CA THR A 128 13.54 -13.48 -17.08
C THR A 128 13.19 -14.87 -16.59
N GLN A 129 14.04 -15.85 -16.91
CA GLN A 129 13.78 -17.27 -16.68
C GLN A 129 14.61 -17.84 -15.53
N TYR A 130 15.72 -17.18 -15.18
CA TYR A 130 16.68 -17.72 -14.22
C TYR A 130 16.84 -16.80 -13.01
N VAL A 131 17.04 -17.40 -11.83
CA VAL A 131 17.26 -16.64 -10.58
C VAL A 131 18.58 -15.87 -10.65
N GLU A 132 19.54 -16.39 -11.40
CA GLU A 132 20.86 -15.81 -11.66
C GLU A 132 20.77 -14.51 -12.50
N GLU A 133 19.66 -14.26 -13.19
CA GLU A 133 19.41 -13.02 -13.94
C GLU A 133 18.92 -11.87 -13.03
N LEU A 134 18.56 -12.18 -11.78
CA LEU A 134 18.15 -11.17 -10.81
C LEU A 134 19.37 -10.41 -10.26
N PRO A 135 19.21 -9.12 -9.90
CA PRO A 135 20.28 -8.38 -9.27
C PRO A 135 20.80 -9.05 -8.01
N GLU A 136 22.13 -9.01 -7.81
CA GLU A 136 22.76 -9.57 -6.62
C GLU A 136 22.20 -8.93 -5.34
N GLY A 137 21.91 -9.75 -4.33
CA GLY A 137 21.32 -9.30 -3.07
C GLY A 137 19.83 -8.94 -3.14
N MET A 138 19.17 -9.10 -4.29
CA MET A 138 17.73 -8.85 -4.43
C MET A 138 16.90 -9.83 -3.60
N LEU A 139 17.33 -11.10 -3.54
CA LEU A 139 16.67 -12.15 -2.76
C LEU A 139 17.52 -12.53 -1.55
N THR A 140 16.84 -12.81 -0.44
CA THR A 140 17.46 -13.42 0.74
C THR A 140 17.75 -14.89 0.48
N ALA A 141 18.67 -15.48 1.26
CA ALA A 141 19.01 -16.90 1.13
C ALA A 141 17.78 -17.82 1.30
N ASP A 142 16.88 -17.46 2.21
CA ASP A 142 15.65 -18.21 2.48
C ASP A 142 14.63 -18.09 1.34
N GLU A 143 14.50 -16.92 0.72
CA GLU A 143 13.67 -16.73 -0.48
C GLU A 143 14.19 -17.53 -1.66
N LEU A 144 15.50 -17.51 -1.87
CA LEU A 144 16.15 -18.26 -2.94
C LEU A 144 16.00 -19.77 -2.73
N ALA A 145 16.13 -20.25 -1.50
CA ALA A 145 15.88 -21.66 -1.16
C ALA A 145 14.43 -22.07 -1.46
N ARG A 146 13.45 -21.23 -1.10
CA ARG A 146 12.02 -21.49 -1.40
C ARG A 146 11.74 -21.54 -2.90
N ILE A 147 12.29 -20.60 -3.69
CA ILE A 147 12.11 -20.58 -5.14
C ILE A 147 12.73 -21.82 -5.79
N LYS A 148 13.95 -22.20 -5.38
CA LYS A 148 14.61 -23.42 -5.88
C LYS A 148 13.84 -24.69 -5.53
N ALA A 149 13.28 -24.78 -4.32
CA ALA A 149 12.44 -25.90 -3.91
C ALA A 149 11.16 -25.99 -4.74
N ALA A 150 10.49 -24.85 -5.00
CA ALA A 150 9.29 -24.79 -5.83
C ALA A 150 9.57 -25.18 -7.30
N LEU A 151 10.68 -24.70 -7.87
CA LEU A 151 11.13 -25.08 -9.22
C LEU A 151 11.40 -26.59 -9.31
N ALA A 152 12.10 -27.16 -8.33
CA ALA A 152 12.40 -28.60 -8.30
C ALA A 152 11.13 -29.46 -8.14
N ALA A 153 10.14 -28.99 -7.38
CA ALA A 153 8.85 -29.66 -7.25
C ALA A 153 8.07 -29.64 -8.56
N ALA A 154 8.00 -28.48 -9.24
CA ALA A 154 7.33 -28.35 -10.54
C ALA A 154 7.97 -29.24 -11.61
N SER A 155 9.31 -29.34 -11.64
CA SER A 155 10.02 -30.23 -12.57
C SER A 155 9.86 -31.73 -12.27
N SER A 156 9.30 -32.11 -11.12
CA SER A 156 9.00 -33.50 -10.76
C SER A 156 7.57 -33.95 -11.07
N GLU A 157 6.71 -33.02 -11.51
CA GLU A 157 5.30 -33.29 -11.86
C GLU A 157 5.08 -33.45 -13.39
N ASP A 158 6.10 -33.15 -14.22
CA ASP A 158 6.04 -33.22 -15.69
C ASP A 158 6.45 -34.60 -16.27
N GLU A 159 5.73 -35.67 -15.91
CA GLU A 159 5.78 -36.98 -16.62
C GLU A 159 4.48 -37.31 -17.39
N ASN A 160 3.56 -36.35 -17.62
CA ASN A 160 2.44 -36.55 -18.54
C ASN A 160 2.35 -35.43 -19.58
N GLU A 161 2.95 -35.69 -20.75
CA GLU A 161 2.65 -34.99 -22.00
C GLU A 161 1.17 -35.19 -22.36
N GLU A 162 0.35 -34.13 -22.23
CA GLU A 162 -0.64 -33.75 -23.25
C GLU A 162 -1.29 -32.40 -22.87
N GLU A 163 -0.92 -31.38 -23.65
CA GLU A 163 -1.63 -30.12 -23.92
C GLU A 163 -2.44 -29.48 -22.78
N ARG A 164 -1.87 -28.46 -22.11
CA ARG A 164 -2.59 -27.24 -21.68
C ARG A 164 -1.62 -26.12 -21.25
N PRO A 165 -2.01 -24.84 -21.42
CA PRO A 165 -1.12 -23.69 -21.30
C PRO A 165 -0.84 -23.38 -19.82
N ILE A 166 0.45 -23.28 -19.48
CA ILE A 166 0.89 -22.92 -18.14
C ILE A 166 1.14 -21.41 -18.11
N SER A 167 0.35 -20.70 -17.31
CA SER A 167 0.88 -19.62 -16.48
C SER A 167 -0.10 -19.31 -15.34
N PRO A 168 0.09 -19.88 -14.14
CA PRO A 168 -0.57 -19.39 -12.93
C PRO A 168 0.01 -18.03 -12.45
N LEU A 169 0.93 -17.41 -13.19
CA LEU A 169 1.51 -16.10 -12.87
C LEU A 169 0.75 -14.90 -13.48
N TYR A 170 -0.36 -15.13 -14.18
CA TYR A 170 -1.27 -14.09 -14.68
C TYR A 170 -2.63 -14.05 -13.94
N ALA A 171 -2.80 -14.87 -12.90
CA ALA A 171 -4.04 -14.90 -12.11
C ALA A 171 -3.90 -14.07 -10.83
N SER A 172 -4.01 -12.75 -10.98
CA SER A 172 -4.46 -11.81 -9.95
C SER A 172 -4.68 -10.44 -10.58
#